data_AF-A0A7C7DWJ9-F1
#
_entry.id   AF-A0A7C7DWJ9-F1
#
_cell.length_a   1.000
_cell.length_b   1.000
_cell.length_c   1.000
_cell.angle_alpha   90.00
_cell.angle_beta   90.00
_cell.angle_gamma   90.00
#
_symmetry.space_group_name_H-M   'P 1'
#
loop_
_entity.id
_entity.type
_entity.pdbx_description
1 polymer ?
#
loop_
_entity_poly.entity_id
_entity_poly.type
_entity_poly.pdbx_seq_one_letter_code
_entity_poly.pdbx_strand_id
1 'polypeptide(L)'
;MQAKRTFLPILLVVVFVVFVIAACSAGAGGQDKTWFNLPSVPVDIDANGAASVYGIGVAQLPPEQVKLVQSLGQKVELRAGANGIHVYIDGQDQPYINWNSETAGNLEQLLANSPATAPVAPVIPWLRRIGLGAAVSVPPASGAAKNIPAWRGETAVSPQAPASETPPLSLGLSFDENGAGSIGGIPGNLLAPLTGGANPLQLDPGLLAQLKGFGIENLGIQTTPGGIAININGAPMPGIAYDGNYLERLSGLLPSLPGVGAVAEMVSGVTGQLPNMNLGLNVDLSGQPVDLKLSDLPVKLGDDGSLQVLGLAIPGVTLPTEALQPLRDLGVGQLAINASTEAINIAVDGKALPRIRFAPGSMATIAGIAGAQSGLPPALLDAGMNALLKDGITTRIALSGEVDQSAAPAEATYAPAELGDMAAPVIRAKIGVKGGQIVSIGGLSAEQLAQLGVTLPALPPNVMQILNDLKAKTVDIVNTPNNLSIKVNGAELMSIDYDAASLATALELAKPYLAGTPLEDPAVMQLIQEQILPIAPAADVNVQITVE
;
A
#
# COMPACT_ATOMS: atom_id res chain seq x y z
N MET A 1 -16.74 20.35 -7.93
CA MET A 1 -16.90 21.55 -7.07
C MET A 1 -18.35 21.97 -6.76
N GLN A 2 -19.40 21.33 -7.31
CA GLN A 2 -20.81 21.69 -7.00
C GLN A 2 -21.35 21.13 -5.67
N ALA A 3 -20.81 20.02 -5.14
CA ALA A 3 -21.30 19.38 -3.90
C ALA A 3 -21.10 20.23 -2.63
N LYS A 4 -20.04 21.06 -2.55
CA LYS A 4 -19.78 21.94 -1.40
C LYS A 4 -20.89 22.99 -1.16
N ARG A 5 -21.72 23.31 -2.18
CA ARG A 5 -22.78 24.32 -2.07
C ARG A 5 -24.12 23.77 -1.54
N THR A 6 -24.34 22.46 -1.58
CA THR A 6 -25.68 21.88 -1.33
C THR A 6 -25.87 21.32 0.08
N PHE A 7 -24.79 20.80 0.70
CA PHE A 7 -24.86 20.16 2.03
C PHE A 7 -24.66 21.15 3.19
N LEU A 8 -23.88 22.20 2.95
CA LEU A 8 -23.54 23.23 3.93
C LEU A 8 -24.76 23.96 4.55
N PRO A 9 -25.82 24.31 3.80
CA PRO A 9 -26.99 24.99 4.37
C PRO A 9 -27.81 24.11 5.32
N ILE A 10 -28.00 22.82 4.99
CA ILE A 10 -28.73 21.85 5.82
C ILE A 10 -27.96 21.60 7.12
N LEU A 11 -26.64 21.39 7.01
CA LEU A 11 -25.75 21.26 8.15
C LEU A 11 -25.79 22.52 9.03
N LEU A 12 -25.76 23.71 8.43
CA LEU A 12 -25.84 24.99 9.17
C LEU A 12 -27.17 25.17 9.90
N VAL A 13 -28.30 24.76 9.32
CA VAL A 13 -29.61 24.81 9.99
C VAL A 13 -29.65 23.83 11.17
N VAL A 14 -29.16 22.60 11.00
CA VAL A 14 -29.08 21.61 12.08
C VAL A 14 -28.15 22.08 13.20
N VAL A 15 -26.97 22.60 12.85
CA VAL A 15 -26.00 23.18 13.79
C VAL A 15 -26.60 24.38 14.52
N PHE A 16 -27.29 25.28 13.82
CA PHE A 16 -27.94 26.45 14.42
C PHE A 16 -29.03 26.05 15.43
N VAL A 17 -29.87 25.06 15.11
CA VAL A 17 -30.91 24.55 16.02
C VAL A 17 -30.30 23.91 17.27
N VAL A 18 -29.21 23.13 17.11
CA VAL A 18 -28.46 22.56 18.24
C VAL A 18 -27.81 23.66 19.09
N PHE A 19 -27.32 24.75 18.47
CA PHE A 19 -26.67 25.87 19.15
C PHE A 19 -27.62 26.71 20.01
N VAL A 20 -28.85 26.96 19.53
CA VAL A 20 -29.86 27.76 20.25
C VAL A 20 -30.31 27.06 21.54
N ILE A 21 -30.25 25.73 21.60
CA ILE A 21 -30.66 24.94 22.77
C ILE A 21 -29.51 24.76 23.77
N ALA A 22 -28.26 24.69 23.29
CA ALA A 22 -27.08 24.58 24.14
C ALA A 22 -26.83 25.80 25.05
N ALA A 23 -27.49 26.95 24.79
CA ALA A 23 -27.40 28.16 25.62
C ALA A 23 -28.20 28.10 26.95
N CYS A 24 -28.90 27.00 27.24
CA CYS A 24 -29.74 26.85 28.44
C CYS A 24 -29.53 25.50 29.13
N SER A 25 -28.57 25.39 30.07
CA SER A 25 -28.62 24.57 31.32
C SER A 25 -27.23 24.22 31.88
N ALA A 26 -27.15 23.98 33.20
CA ALA A 26 -25.93 23.80 33.99
C ALA A 26 -25.92 22.47 34.79
N GLY A 27 -24.72 21.91 35.06
CA GLY A 27 -24.45 21.01 36.22
C GLY A 27 -23.80 19.63 35.94
N ALA A 28 -22.76 19.29 36.77
CA ALA A 28 -21.82 18.14 36.86
C ALA A 28 -22.43 16.71 37.06
N GLY A 29 -21.78 15.52 37.04
CA GLY A 29 -20.39 15.00 37.02
C GLY A 29 -20.41 13.43 37.03
N GLY A 30 -19.54 12.72 36.27
CA GLY A 30 -19.01 11.35 36.58
C GLY A 30 -19.56 10.09 35.85
N GLN A 31 -18.66 9.34 35.18
CA GLN A 31 -18.84 8.28 34.15
C GLN A 31 -19.38 8.83 32.81
N ASP A 32 -18.66 8.58 31.70
CA ASP A 32 -18.99 9.11 30.36
C ASP A 32 -20.28 8.46 29.85
N LYS A 33 -21.39 8.96 30.37
CA LYS A 33 -22.75 8.75 29.95
C LYS A 33 -23.33 10.13 29.78
N THR A 34 -24.14 10.29 28.74
CA THR A 34 -24.95 11.48 28.56
C THR A 34 -25.83 11.65 29.80
N TRP A 35 -25.64 12.72 30.57
CA TRP A 35 -26.37 12.92 31.84
C TRP A 35 -27.83 13.23 31.59
N PHE A 36 -28.09 14.05 30.57
CA PHE A 36 -29.43 14.40 30.13
C PHE A 36 -29.56 14.14 28.65
N ASN A 37 -30.46 13.25 28.28
CA ASN A 37 -30.66 12.89 26.89
C ASN A 37 -31.99 13.49 26.42
N LEU A 38 -31.93 14.63 25.74
CA LEU A 38 -33.13 15.36 25.33
C LEU A 38 -33.74 14.70 24.09
N PRO A 39 -35.08 14.73 23.94
CA PRO A 39 -35.72 14.36 22.69
C PRO A 39 -35.14 15.17 21.52
N SER A 40 -35.06 14.56 20.34
CA SER A 40 -34.66 15.31 19.14
C SER A 40 -35.65 16.43 18.85
N VAL A 41 -35.12 17.57 18.43
CA VAL A 41 -35.91 18.66 17.89
C VAL A 41 -36.49 18.22 16.54
N PRO A 42 -37.82 18.18 16.37
CA PRO A 42 -38.42 17.84 15.09
C PRO A 42 -38.24 19.03 14.14
N VAL A 43 -37.70 18.74 12.95
CA VAL A 43 -37.61 19.65 11.82
C VAL A 43 -38.42 19.05 10.69
N ASP A 44 -39.64 19.54 10.49
CA ASP A 44 -40.54 19.05 9.46
C ASP A 44 -40.36 19.91 8.20
N ILE A 45 -39.97 19.26 7.10
CA ILE A 45 -39.83 19.89 5.78
C ILE A 45 -41.01 19.43 4.93
N ASP A 46 -41.77 20.36 4.36
CA ASP A 46 -42.87 20.02 3.47
C ASP A 46 -42.43 19.74 2.02
N ALA A 47 -43.38 19.37 1.15
CA ALA A 47 -43.09 19.06 -0.26
C ALA A 47 -42.59 20.27 -1.07
N ASN A 48 -42.85 21.49 -0.59
CA ASN A 48 -42.39 22.72 -1.20
C ASN A 48 -41.01 23.15 -0.67
N GLY A 49 -40.48 22.47 0.35
CA GLY A 49 -39.22 22.78 1.01
C GLY A 49 -39.33 23.73 2.20
N ALA A 50 -40.54 24.09 2.64
CA ALA A 50 -40.70 24.90 3.84
C ALA A 50 -40.34 24.07 5.07
N ALA A 51 -39.34 24.51 5.83
CA ALA A 51 -38.88 23.85 7.04
C ALA A 51 -39.49 24.52 8.27
N SER A 52 -40.04 23.71 9.18
CA SER A 52 -40.63 24.15 10.43
C SER A 52 -40.08 23.39 11.63
N VAL A 53 -39.95 24.07 12.76
CA VAL A 53 -39.55 23.49 14.05
C VAL A 53 -40.69 23.69 15.01
N TYR A 54 -41.25 22.60 15.54
CA TYR A 54 -42.49 22.64 16.35
C TYR A 54 -43.63 23.44 15.67
N GLY A 55 -43.73 23.36 14.33
CA GLY A 55 -44.71 24.10 13.53
C GLY A 55 -44.40 25.57 13.27
N ILE A 56 -43.27 26.09 13.75
CA ILE A 56 -42.80 27.45 13.47
C ILE A 56 -41.88 27.40 12.25
N GLY A 57 -42.21 28.13 11.19
CA GLY A 57 -41.36 28.21 9.99
C GLY A 57 -40.00 28.84 10.30
N VAL A 58 -38.92 28.14 9.96
CA VAL A 58 -37.54 28.57 10.25
C VAL A 58 -36.70 28.81 9.01
N ALA A 59 -37.01 28.14 7.90
CA ALA A 59 -36.25 28.24 6.66
C ALA A 59 -37.06 27.74 5.45
N GLN A 60 -36.57 28.07 4.26
CA GLN A 60 -37.04 27.52 2.99
C GLN A 60 -35.86 26.82 2.30
N LEU A 61 -35.98 25.52 2.10
CA LEU A 61 -34.99 24.69 1.42
C LEU A 61 -35.28 24.66 -0.08
N PRO A 62 -34.25 24.71 -0.93
CA PRO A 62 -34.38 24.47 -2.35
C PRO A 62 -34.88 23.05 -2.67
N PRO A 63 -35.63 22.85 -3.78
CA PRO A 63 -36.20 21.53 -4.13
C PRO A 63 -35.17 20.41 -4.28
N GLU A 64 -33.96 20.71 -4.74
CA GLU A 64 -32.86 19.75 -4.83
C GLU A 64 -32.37 19.26 -3.46
N GLN A 65 -32.47 20.09 -2.42
CA GLN A 65 -32.12 19.72 -1.05
C GLN A 65 -33.20 18.84 -0.42
N VAL A 66 -34.47 19.14 -0.69
CA VAL A 66 -35.59 18.27 -0.29
C VAL A 66 -35.44 16.89 -0.92
N LYS A 67 -35.13 16.83 -2.23
CA LYS A 67 -34.87 15.57 -2.94
C LYS A 67 -33.67 14.81 -2.39
N LEU A 68 -32.61 15.50 -1.98
CA LEU A 68 -31.43 14.88 -1.35
C LEU A 68 -31.79 14.23 -0.01
N VAL A 69 -32.52 14.93 0.86
CA VAL A 69 -32.95 14.35 2.14
C VAL A 69 -33.90 13.18 1.89
N GLN A 70 -34.82 13.29 0.93
CA GLN A 70 -35.70 12.20 0.52
C GLN A 70 -34.96 10.99 -0.06
N SER A 71 -33.80 11.20 -0.72
CA SER A 71 -33.00 10.09 -1.28
C SER A 71 -32.19 9.35 -0.22
N LEU A 72 -31.95 9.99 0.93
CA LEU A 72 -31.42 9.34 2.13
C LEU A 72 -32.50 8.53 2.85
N GLY A 73 -33.67 9.13 3.09
CA GLY A 73 -34.78 8.50 3.81
C GLY A 73 -35.95 9.46 4.05
N GLN A 74 -36.99 8.99 4.73
CA GLN A 74 -38.11 9.84 5.16
C GLN A 74 -37.79 10.59 6.46
N LYS A 75 -36.88 10.06 7.28
CA LYS A 75 -36.37 10.73 8.48
C LYS A 75 -34.87 10.59 8.59
N VAL A 76 -34.17 11.70 8.78
CA VAL A 76 -32.74 11.76 9.12
C VAL A 76 -32.60 12.38 10.49
N GLU A 77 -32.03 11.66 11.44
CA GLU A 77 -31.85 12.12 12.82
C GLU A 77 -30.37 12.15 13.20
N LEU A 78 -29.85 13.34 13.51
CA LEU A 78 -28.50 13.55 14.02
C LEU A 78 -28.56 13.66 15.54
N ARG A 79 -27.73 12.90 16.26
CA ARG A 79 -27.68 12.94 17.73
C ARG A 79 -26.26 13.00 18.25
N ALA A 80 -25.92 14.04 19.01
CA ALA A 80 -24.69 14.12 19.77
C ALA A 80 -24.91 13.64 21.20
N GLY A 81 -23.93 12.94 21.77
CA GLY A 81 -23.95 12.45 23.15
C GLY A 81 -22.55 12.10 23.64
N ALA A 82 -22.44 11.37 24.76
CA ALA A 82 -21.17 11.07 25.41
C ALA A 82 -20.21 10.23 24.53
N ASN A 83 -20.77 9.33 23.72
CA ASN A 83 -20.01 8.38 22.90
C ASN A 83 -19.75 8.84 21.46
N GLY A 84 -20.48 9.85 20.97
CA GLY A 84 -20.27 10.34 19.61
C GLY A 84 -21.36 11.25 19.06
N ILE A 85 -21.28 11.49 17.75
CA ILE A 85 -22.32 12.10 16.93
C ILE A 85 -22.87 11.03 15.99
N HIS A 86 -24.02 10.48 16.33
CA HIS A 86 -24.76 9.44 15.61
C HIS A 86 -25.62 10.02 14.51
N VAL A 87 -25.77 9.25 13.43
CA VAL A 87 -26.66 9.54 12.31
C VAL A 87 -27.63 8.37 12.16
N TYR A 88 -28.93 8.64 12.26
CA TYR A 88 -29.98 7.67 12.04
C TYR A 88 -30.74 8.01 10.77
N ILE A 89 -30.93 7.03 9.89
CA ILE A 89 -31.73 7.16 8.68
C ILE A 89 -32.86 6.15 8.78
N ASP A 90 -34.11 6.63 8.74
CA ASP A 90 -35.32 5.84 8.94
C ASP A 90 -35.27 4.97 10.23
N GLY A 91 -34.62 5.49 11.28
CA GLY A 91 -34.45 4.82 12.56
C GLY A 91 -33.33 3.78 12.62
N GLN A 92 -32.55 3.62 11.55
CA GLN A 92 -31.38 2.75 11.51
C GLN A 92 -30.09 3.55 11.67
N ASP A 93 -29.21 3.09 12.56
CA ASP A 93 -27.90 3.73 12.82
C ASP A 93 -26.96 3.61 11.62
N GLN A 94 -26.07 4.58 11.47
CA GLN A 94 -25.09 4.67 10.38
C GLN A 94 -23.67 4.78 10.99
N PRO A 95 -22.60 4.68 10.18
CA PRO A 95 -21.27 5.07 10.64
C PRO A 95 -21.32 6.46 11.29
N TYR A 96 -20.72 6.59 12.46
CA TYR A 96 -20.85 7.78 13.30
C TYR A 96 -19.49 8.30 13.76
N ILE A 97 -19.45 9.57 14.17
CA ILE A 97 -18.23 10.14 14.74
C ILE A 97 -18.12 9.65 16.18
N ASN A 98 -17.13 8.82 16.49
CA ASN A 98 -16.91 8.39 17.87
C ASN A 98 -15.96 9.35 18.58
N TRP A 99 -16.24 9.61 19.86
CA TRP A 99 -15.33 10.38 20.69
C TRP A 99 -15.30 9.86 22.12
N ASN A 100 -14.26 10.24 22.84
CA ASN A 100 -14.16 10.10 24.28
C ASN A 100 -13.75 11.46 24.88
N SER A 101 -13.48 11.49 26.19
CA SER A 101 -13.09 12.74 26.86
C SER A 101 -11.79 13.35 26.36
N GLU A 102 -10.83 12.52 25.96
CA GLU A 102 -9.57 12.99 25.39
C GLU A 102 -9.78 13.53 23.98
N THR A 103 -10.38 12.74 23.08
CA THR A 103 -10.52 13.13 21.67
C THR A 103 -11.46 14.31 21.46
N ALA A 104 -12.51 14.44 22.28
CA ALA A 104 -13.38 15.60 22.25
C ALA A 104 -12.68 16.88 22.76
N GLY A 105 -11.83 16.76 23.78
CA GLY A 105 -11.02 17.87 24.27
C GLY A 105 -10.00 18.32 23.21
N ASN A 106 -9.39 17.38 22.51
CA ASN A 106 -8.48 17.68 21.39
C ASN A 106 -9.21 18.37 20.23
N LEU A 107 -10.44 17.95 19.91
CA LEU A 107 -11.28 18.65 18.93
C LEU A 107 -11.62 20.08 19.37
N GLU A 108 -11.98 20.28 20.63
CA GLU A 108 -12.24 21.63 21.19
C GLU A 108 -11.03 22.54 21.00
N GLN A 109 -9.83 22.07 21.35
CA GLN A 109 -8.59 22.84 21.19
C GLN A 109 -8.31 23.17 19.71
N LEU A 110 -8.49 22.20 18.82
CA LEU A 110 -8.32 22.41 17.38
C LEU A 110 -9.28 23.48 16.85
N LEU A 111 -10.56 23.41 17.24
CA LEU A 111 -11.58 24.39 16.82
C LEU A 111 -11.30 25.78 17.41
N ALA A 112 -10.74 25.86 18.62
CA ALA A 112 -10.37 27.12 19.27
C ALA A 112 -9.23 27.86 18.53
N ASN A 113 -8.37 27.13 17.81
CA ASN A 113 -7.23 27.71 17.09
C ASN A 113 -7.61 28.48 15.81
N SER A 114 -8.86 28.38 15.34
CA SER A 114 -9.32 29.09 14.15
C SER A 114 -10.40 30.12 14.49
N PRO A 115 -10.25 31.40 14.06
CA PRO A 115 -11.25 32.44 14.32
C PRO A 115 -12.66 32.09 13.83
N ALA A 116 -12.77 31.29 12.77
CA ALA A 116 -14.06 30.89 12.20
C ALA A 116 -14.81 29.87 13.08
N THR A 117 -14.09 29.07 13.88
CA THR A 117 -14.66 27.98 14.69
C THR A 117 -14.49 28.18 16.19
N ALA A 118 -13.69 29.15 16.63
CA ALA A 118 -13.49 29.46 18.03
C ALA A 118 -14.79 29.69 18.82
N PRO A 119 -15.84 30.34 18.26
CA PRO A 119 -17.10 30.51 18.98
C PRO A 119 -17.83 29.20 19.29
N VAL A 120 -17.58 28.13 18.53
CA VAL A 120 -18.27 26.84 18.68
C VAL A 120 -17.47 25.82 19.49
N ALA A 121 -16.16 26.04 19.69
CA ALA A 121 -15.30 25.14 20.47
C ALA A 121 -15.84 24.83 21.89
N PRO A 122 -16.31 25.83 22.67
CA PRO A 122 -16.82 25.58 24.03
C PRO A 122 -18.10 24.74 24.08
N VAL A 123 -18.75 24.48 22.94
CA VAL A 123 -19.98 23.68 22.86
C VAL A 123 -19.67 22.18 22.86
N ILE A 124 -18.46 21.76 22.45
CA ILE A 124 -18.09 20.34 22.37
C ILE A 124 -18.27 19.60 23.71
N PRO A 125 -17.79 20.11 24.87
CA PRO A 125 -18.05 19.46 26.15
C PRO A 125 -19.54 19.37 26.52
N TRP A 126 -20.34 20.35 26.09
CA TRP A 126 -21.79 20.36 26.35
C TRP A 126 -22.52 19.29 25.55
N LEU A 127 -22.16 19.10 24.27
CA LEU A 127 -22.74 18.04 23.42
C LEU A 127 -22.54 16.64 24.01
N ARG A 128 -21.46 16.44 24.78
CA ARG A 128 -21.18 15.17 25.46
C ARG A 128 -21.96 14.99 26.76
N ARG A 129 -22.26 16.08 27.47
CA ARG A 129 -22.99 16.07 28.75
C ARG A 129 -24.50 16.05 28.55
N ILE A 130 -24.96 16.81 27.56
CA ILE A 130 -26.37 16.99 27.20
C ILE A 130 -26.54 16.38 25.80
N GLY A 131 -27.20 15.24 25.73
CA GLY A 131 -27.53 14.57 24.50
C GLY A 131 -28.53 15.41 23.73
N LEU A 132 -28.09 15.94 22.60
CA LEU A 132 -28.88 16.80 21.74
C LEU A 132 -29.09 16.10 20.41
N GLY A 133 -30.29 16.26 19.85
CA GLY A 133 -30.57 15.73 18.53
C GLY A 133 -31.50 16.62 17.72
N ALA A 134 -31.40 16.47 16.40
CA ALA A 134 -32.31 17.08 15.44
C ALA A 134 -32.82 15.97 14.52
N ALA A 135 -34.14 15.86 14.41
CA ALA A 135 -34.82 14.88 13.58
C ALA A 135 -35.49 15.59 12.41
N VAL A 136 -34.88 15.49 11.24
CA VAL A 136 -35.39 16.05 9.99
C VAL A 136 -36.34 15.05 9.34
N SER A 137 -37.60 15.44 9.18
CA SER A 137 -38.63 14.65 8.51
C SER A 137 -38.97 15.29 7.16
N VAL A 138 -39.07 14.48 6.11
CA VAL A 138 -39.51 14.89 4.78
C VAL A 138 -40.72 14.05 4.35
N PRO A 139 -41.63 14.59 3.52
CA PRO A 139 -42.72 13.80 2.98
C PRO A 139 -42.17 12.65 2.13
N PRO A 140 -42.88 11.52 2.07
CA PRO A 140 -42.48 10.39 1.23
C PRO A 140 -42.39 10.83 -0.23
N ALA A 141 -41.26 10.52 -0.88
CA ALA A 141 -41.08 10.77 -2.31
C ALA A 141 -42.04 9.92 -3.17
N SER A 142 -42.34 8.70 -2.73
CA SER A 142 -43.37 7.81 -3.28
C SER A 142 -43.82 6.78 -2.24
N GLY A 143 -45.07 6.33 -2.32
CA GLY A 143 -45.63 5.32 -1.40
C GLY A 143 -46.11 5.87 -0.05
N ALA A 144 -46.41 4.97 0.90
CA ALA A 144 -46.90 5.33 2.22
C ALA A 144 -45.76 5.83 3.14
N ALA A 145 -46.14 6.65 4.13
CA ALA A 145 -45.23 7.05 5.20
C ALA A 145 -44.70 5.79 5.93
N LYS A 146 -43.38 5.71 6.13
CA LYS A 146 -42.76 4.64 6.89
C LYS A 146 -43.09 4.82 8.37
N ASN A 147 -43.41 3.72 9.05
CA ASN A 147 -43.45 3.72 10.51
C ASN A 147 -42.03 3.64 11.04
N ILE A 148 -41.46 4.80 11.37
CA ILE A 148 -40.07 4.91 11.80
C ILE A 148 -40.03 4.83 13.34
N PRO A 149 -39.33 3.84 13.92
CA PRO A 149 -39.28 3.71 15.37
C PRO A 149 -38.63 4.93 16.02
N ALA A 150 -39.12 5.29 17.21
CA ALA A 150 -38.44 6.27 18.04
C ALA A 150 -37.04 5.76 18.42
N TRP A 151 -36.09 6.69 18.52
CA TRP A 151 -34.74 6.39 18.96
C TRP A 151 -34.75 5.78 20.37
N ARG A 152 -33.90 4.76 20.58
CA ARG A 152 -33.91 3.91 21.79
C ARG A 152 -32.72 4.13 22.72
N GLY A 153 -31.85 5.08 22.41
CA GLY A 153 -30.61 5.35 23.15
C GLY A 153 -29.37 5.17 22.29
N GLU A 154 -28.23 5.63 22.82
CA GLU A 154 -26.94 5.55 22.13
C GLU A 154 -26.53 4.09 21.90
N THR A 155 -26.02 3.83 20.70
CA THR A 155 -25.58 2.52 20.24
C THR A 155 -24.07 2.59 20.02
N ALA A 156 -23.30 1.85 20.81
CA ALA A 156 -21.86 1.75 20.60
C ALA A 156 -21.56 0.60 19.62
N VAL A 157 -20.57 0.79 18.75
CA VAL A 157 -20.00 -0.33 18.01
C VAL A 157 -19.27 -1.17 19.05
N SER A 158 -19.57 -2.46 19.10
CA SER A 158 -18.74 -3.39 19.84
C SER A 158 -17.46 -3.59 19.03
N PRO A 159 -16.27 -3.23 19.53
CA PRO A 159 -15.04 -3.48 18.81
C PRO A 159 -14.95 -4.96 18.48
N GLN A 160 -14.97 -5.29 17.19
CA GLN A 160 -14.64 -6.64 16.77
C GLN A 160 -13.14 -6.82 16.97
N ALA A 161 -12.73 -7.97 17.53
CA ALA A 161 -11.32 -8.31 17.63
C ALA A 161 -10.71 -8.26 16.22
N PRO A 162 -9.51 -7.67 16.04
CA PRO A 162 -8.87 -7.63 14.74
C PRO A 162 -8.72 -9.04 14.18
N ALA A 163 -9.11 -9.20 12.91
CA ALA A 163 -8.98 -10.46 12.20
C ALA A 163 -7.51 -10.86 11.98
N SER A 164 -6.56 -9.93 12.17
CA SER A 164 -5.12 -10.18 12.05
C SER A 164 -4.31 -9.39 13.07
N GLU A 165 -3.31 -10.04 13.67
CA GLU A 165 -2.30 -9.42 14.55
C GLU A 165 -1.15 -8.75 13.76
N THR A 166 -1.22 -8.73 12.42
CA THR A 166 -0.17 -8.08 11.61
C THR A 166 -0.10 -6.58 11.87
N PRO A 167 1.09 -5.99 11.98
CA PRO A 167 1.25 -4.55 12.17
C PRO A 167 0.64 -3.77 10.98
N PRO A 168 0.14 -2.54 11.21
CA PRO A 168 -0.47 -1.76 10.15
C PRO A 168 0.54 -1.47 9.03
N LEU A 169 0.09 -1.63 7.78
CA LEU A 169 0.79 -1.09 6.62
C LEU A 169 0.79 0.43 6.74
N SER A 170 1.95 1.09 6.79
CA SER A 170 2.02 2.54 7.00
C SER A 170 2.53 3.26 5.76
N LEU A 171 1.64 4.06 5.16
CA LEU A 171 1.92 4.92 4.01
C LEU A 171 2.28 6.32 4.48
N GLY A 172 3.49 6.78 4.16
CA GLY A 172 3.93 8.15 4.38
C GLY A 172 3.64 9.02 3.16
N LEU A 173 2.84 10.08 3.33
CA LEU A 173 2.64 11.16 2.38
C LEU A 173 3.24 12.45 2.94
N SER A 174 3.83 13.27 2.08
CA SER A 174 4.21 14.63 2.43
C SER A 174 3.76 15.60 1.34
N PHE A 175 3.41 16.82 1.73
CA PHE A 175 3.03 17.90 0.81
C PHE A 175 3.82 19.17 1.13
N ASP A 176 4.42 19.77 0.11
CA ASP A 176 5.14 21.05 0.24
C ASP A 176 4.18 22.25 0.31
N GLU A 177 4.73 23.47 0.41
CA GLU A 177 3.95 24.71 0.47
C GLU A 177 3.10 24.99 -0.78
N ASN A 178 3.46 24.39 -1.91
CA ASN A 178 2.72 24.49 -3.17
C ASN A 178 1.68 23.38 -3.34
N GLY A 179 1.56 22.49 -2.35
CA GLY A 179 0.70 21.31 -2.39
C GLY A 179 1.24 20.19 -3.29
N ALA A 180 2.49 20.26 -3.74
CA ALA A 180 3.13 19.17 -4.46
C ALA A 180 3.48 18.05 -3.47
N GLY A 181 2.95 16.86 -3.71
CA GLY A 181 3.06 15.74 -2.80
C GLY A 181 4.13 14.72 -3.19
N SER A 182 4.58 13.94 -2.20
CA SER A 182 5.34 12.71 -2.39
C SER A 182 4.81 11.57 -1.52
N ILE A 183 5.03 10.33 -1.95
CA ILE A 183 4.69 9.11 -1.21
C ILE A 183 5.97 8.31 -0.96
N GLY A 184 6.32 8.06 0.31
CA GLY A 184 7.57 7.39 0.66
C GLY A 184 8.82 8.05 0.07
N GLY A 185 8.79 9.37 -0.13
CA GLY A 185 9.86 10.12 -0.80
C GLY A 185 9.81 10.09 -2.33
N ILE A 186 8.86 9.39 -2.97
CA ILE A 186 8.65 9.42 -4.43
C ILE A 186 7.78 10.64 -4.80
N PRO A 187 8.31 11.62 -5.56
CA PRO A 187 7.53 12.78 -5.98
C PRO A 187 6.34 12.40 -6.86
N GLY A 188 5.17 13.01 -6.62
CA GLY A 188 3.93 12.70 -7.34
C GLY A 188 3.99 12.99 -8.85
N ASN A 189 4.76 13.99 -9.27
CA ASN A 189 4.97 14.26 -10.70
C ASN A 189 5.67 13.10 -11.43
N LEU A 190 6.48 12.29 -10.74
CA LEU A 190 7.07 11.08 -11.30
C LEU A 190 6.06 9.93 -11.43
N LEU A 191 4.95 9.98 -10.67
CA LEU A 191 3.87 8.99 -10.75
C LEU A 191 2.87 9.29 -11.86
N ALA A 192 2.87 10.50 -12.43
CA ALA A 192 1.94 10.91 -13.48
C ALA A 192 1.87 9.94 -14.68
N PRO A 193 2.97 9.34 -15.18
CA PRO A 193 2.91 8.34 -16.24
C PRO A 193 2.09 7.09 -15.86
N LEU A 194 2.06 6.72 -14.58
CA LEU A 194 1.34 5.55 -14.06
C LEU A 194 -0.16 5.82 -13.89
N THR A 195 -0.55 7.09 -13.77
CA THR A 195 -1.94 7.53 -13.49
C THR A 195 -2.60 8.21 -14.68
N GLY A 196 -2.14 7.94 -15.90
CA GLY A 196 -2.73 8.49 -17.13
C GLY A 196 -2.40 9.96 -17.39
N GLY A 197 -1.27 10.44 -16.85
CA GLY A 197 -0.70 11.77 -17.13
C GLY A 197 -0.99 12.85 -16.08
N ALA A 198 -1.87 12.60 -15.11
CA ALA A 198 -2.17 13.54 -14.03
C ALA A 198 -1.34 13.23 -12.79
N ASN A 199 -0.74 14.25 -12.16
CA ASN A 199 -0.07 14.08 -10.85
C ASN A 199 -1.11 13.63 -9.81
N PRO A 200 -1.01 12.41 -9.26
CA PRO A 200 -1.98 11.89 -8.29
C PRO A 200 -1.82 12.51 -6.90
N LEU A 201 -0.66 13.12 -6.60
CA LEU A 201 -0.33 13.71 -5.31
C LEU A 201 -0.22 15.23 -5.45
N GLN A 202 -1.35 15.87 -5.74
CA GLN A 202 -1.47 17.32 -5.73
C GLN A 202 -2.59 17.73 -4.78
N LEU A 203 -2.23 18.45 -3.72
CA LEU A 203 -3.19 19.07 -2.83
C LEU A 203 -3.50 20.49 -3.32
N ASP A 204 -4.75 20.91 -3.15
CA ASP A 204 -5.16 22.29 -3.44
C ASP A 204 -4.47 23.25 -2.46
N PRO A 205 -3.77 24.30 -2.93
CA PRO A 205 -3.07 25.25 -2.05
C PRO A 205 -4.00 25.97 -1.07
N GLY A 206 -5.26 26.22 -1.45
CA GLY A 206 -6.27 26.82 -0.58
C GLY A 206 -6.65 25.90 0.57
N LEU A 207 -6.83 24.60 0.29
CA LEU A 207 -7.03 23.57 1.31
C LEU A 207 -5.80 23.44 2.23
N LEU A 208 -4.59 23.44 1.68
CA LEU A 208 -3.37 23.38 2.48
C LEU A 208 -3.26 24.59 3.43
N ALA A 209 -3.50 25.80 2.92
CA ALA A 209 -3.51 27.01 3.73
C ALA A 209 -4.60 26.97 4.81
N GLN A 210 -5.77 26.40 4.50
CA GLN A 210 -6.83 26.20 5.47
C GLN A 210 -6.41 25.23 6.58
N LEU A 211 -5.82 24.07 6.23
CA LEU A 211 -5.35 23.08 7.20
C LEU A 211 -4.26 23.67 8.11
N LYS A 212 -3.28 24.37 7.53
CA LYS A 212 -2.25 25.11 8.30
C LYS A 212 -2.86 26.22 9.16
N GLY A 213 -3.94 26.85 8.71
CA GLY A 213 -4.69 27.84 9.49
C GLY A 213 -5.37 27.27 10.74
N PHE A 214 -5.65 25.96 10.77
CA PHE A 214 -6.07 25.24 11.99
C PHE A 214 -4.88 24.77 12.85
N GLY A 215 -3.64 25.07 12.43
CA GLY A 215 -2.42 24.56 13.06
C GLY A 215 -2.14 23.09 12.74
N ILE A 216 -2.73 22.53 11.69
CA ILE A 216 -2.53 21.12 11.30
C ILE A 216 -1.23 21.01 10.51
N GLU A 217 -0.26 20.29 11.06
CA GLU A 217 1.03 19.99 10.43
C GLU A 217 1.11 18.51 10.04
N ASN A 218 0.56 17.63 10.87
CA ASN A 218 0.57 16.18 10.66
C ASN A 218 -0.86 15.63 10.79
N LEU A 219 -1.24 14.74 9.90
CA LEU A 219 -2.50 14.00 9.92
C LEU A 219 -2.23 12.50 9.82
N GLY A 220 -2.60 11.76 10.86
CA GLY A 220 -2.62 10.31 10.87
C GLY A 220 -4.04 9.79 10.65
N ILE A 221 -4.23 8.82 9.77
CA ILE A 221 -5.49 8.12 9.56
C ILE A 221 -5.19 6.62 9.66
N GLN A 222 -5.86 5.89 10.54
CA GLN A 222 -5.68 4.46 10.68
C GLN A 222 -7.01 3.73 10.59
N THR A 223 -7.12 2.77 9.67
CA THR A 223 -8.27 1.86 9.62
C THR A 223 -8.11 0.77 10.66
N THR A 224 -9.22 0.44 11.32
CA THR A 224 -9.34 -0.61 12.34
C THR A 224 -10.61 -1.42 12.07
N PRO A 225 -10.74 -2.62 12.63
CA PRO A 225 -11.97 -3.41 12.51
C PRO A 225 -13.24 -2.69 12.99
N GLY A 226 -13.11 -1.79 13.97
CA GLY A 226 -14.23 -1.04 14.55
C GLY A 226 -14.39 0.39 14.05
N GLY A 227 -13.56 0.85 13.11
CA GLY A 227 -13.59 2.24 12.67
C GLY A 227 -12.30 2.80 12.08
N ILE A 228 -12.30 4.11 11.84
CA ILE A 228 -11.16 4.91 11.41
C ILE A 228 -10.72 5.78 12.58
N ALA A 229 -9.50 5.58 13.06
CA ALA A 229 -8.85 6.48 14.00
C ALA A 229 -8.20 7.65 13.24
N ILE A 230 -8.29 8.85 13.80
CA ILE A 230 -7.72 10.07 13.22
C ILE A 230 -6.82 10.70 14.28
N ASN A 231 -5.62 11.08 13.88
CA ASN A 231 -4.68 11.80 14.72
C ASN A 231 -4.28 13.10 14.03
N ILE A 232 -4.19 14.20 14.78
CA ILE A 232 -3.70 15.48 14.27
C ILE A 232 -2.56 15.92 15.18
N ASN A 233 -1.39 16.19 14.61
CA ASN A 233 -0.17 16.58 15.34
C ASN A 233 0.17 15.63 16.50
N GLY A 234 -0.07 14.33 16.31
CA GLY A 234 0.13 13.30 17.33
C GLY A 234 -0.98 13.17 18.38
N ALA A 235 -1.93 14.11 18.44
CA ALA A 235 -3.08 14.03 19.35
C ALA A 235 -4.22 13.22 18.71
N PRO A 236 -4.85 12.27 19.44
CA PRO A 236 -5.97 11.52 18.91
C PRO A 236 -7.21 12.42 18.79
N MET A 237 -7.90 12.32 17.66
CA MET A 237 -9.10 13.09 17.32
C MET A 237 -10.33 12.18 17.29
N PRO A 238 -11.55 12.74 17.28
CA PRO A 238 -12.75 11.97 17.06
C PRO A 238 -12.63 11.19 15.74
N GLY A 239 -12.89 9.89 15.81
CA GLY A 239 -12.77 8.98 14.67
C GLY A 239 -14.12 8.72 14.02
N ILE A 240 -14.16 7.74 13.12
CA ILE A 240 -15.40 7.20 12.54
C ILE A 240 -15.57 5.78 13.06
N ALA A 241 -16.64 5.48 13.77
CA ALA A 241 -16.97 4.12 14.17
C ALA A 241 -17.90 3.46 13.14
N TYR A 242 -17.63 2.19 12.82
CA TYR A 242 -18.47 1.37 11.96
C TYR A 242 -18.40 -0.11 12.35
N ASP A 243 -19.38 -0.89 11.91
CA ASP A 243 -19.31 -2.35 11.83
C ASP A 243 -19.72 -2.81 10.41
N GLY A 244 -19.67 -4.12 10.15
CA GLY A 244 -20.07 -4.68 8.86
C GLY A 244 -21.51 -4.32 8.44
N ASN A 245 -22.45 -4.29 9.38
CA ASN A 245 -23.85 -3.92 9.09
C ASN A 245 -23.97 -2.43 8.75
N TYR A 246 -23.16 -1.57 9.37
CA TYR A 246 -23.16 -0.13 9.13
C TYR A 246 -22.62 0.16 7.74
N LEU A 247 -21.54 -0.53 7.34
CA LEU A 247 -20.95 -0.40 6.02
C LEU A 247 -21.87 -0.93 4.91
N GLU A 248 -22.61 -2.03 5.16
CA GLU A 248 -23.63 -2.55 4.23
C GLU A 248 -24.80 -1.58 4.05
N ARG A 249 -25.25 -0.92 5.12
CA ARG A 249 -26.28 0.12 5.01
C ARG A 249 -25.77 1.34 4.25
N LEU A 250 -24.55 1.79 4.55
CA LEU A 250 -23.94 2.90 3.84
C LEU A 250 -23.80 2.60 2.35
N SER A 251 -23.36 1.39 1.97
CA SER A 251 -23.23 1.01 0.56
C SER A 251 -24.56 1.00 -0.17
N GLY A 252 -25.66 0.63 0.49
CA GLY A 252 -27.01 0.74 -0.06
C GLY A 252 -27.50 2.18 -0.28
N LEU A 253 -26.96 3.15 0.48
CA LEU A 253 -27.34 4.57 0.39
C LEU A 253 -26.51 5.35 -0.64
N LEU A 254 -25.26 4.95 -0.90
CA LEU A 254 -24.38 5.69 -1.80
C LEU A 254 -24.93 5.90 -3.23
N PRO A 255 -25.59 4.91 -3.88
CA PRO A 255 -26.13 5.10 -5.23
C PRO A 255 -27.25 6.15 -5.31
N SER A 256 -27.96 6.42 -4.22
CA SER A 256 -29.05 7.41 -4.19
C SER A 256 -28.58 8.83 -3.92
N LEU A 257 -27.28 9.02 -3.67
CA LEU A 257 -26.70 10.33 -3.40
C LEU A 257 -26.27 11.03 -4.71
N PRO A 258 -26.83 12.22 -5.01
CA PRO A 258 -26.45 12.96 -6.20
C PRO A 258 -25.01 13.48 -6.10
N GLY A 259 -24.22 13.30 -7.16
CA GLY A 259 -22.88 13.87 -7.29
C GLY A 259 -21.76 13.10 -6.61
N VAL A 260 -22.02 11.89 -6.09
CA VAL A 260 -20.99 11.02 -5.49
C VAL A 260 -20.65 9.80 -6.34
N GLY A 261 -21.13 9.64 -7.57
CA GLY A 261 -20.97 8.40 -8.37
C GLY A 261 -19.56 7.77 -8.35
N ALA A 262 -18.52 8.54 -8.68
CA ALA A 262 -17.14 8.04 -8.65
C ALA A 262 -16.64 7.68 -7.23
N VAL A 263 -17.08 8.44 -6.21
CA VAL A 263 -16.75 8.16 -4.80
C VAL A 263 -17.56 6.96 -4.30
N ALA A 264 -18.79 6.78 -4.76
CA ALA A 264 -19.67 5.68 -4.40
C ALA A 264 -19.11 4.36 -4.94
N GLU A 265 -18.60 4.33 -6.17
CA GLU A 265 -17.91 3.17 -6.74
C GLU A 265 -16.64 2.83 -5.94
N MET A 266 -15.81 3.84 -5.65
CA MET A 266 -14.60 3.64 -4.83
C MET A 266 -14.93 3.13 -3.43
N VAL A 267 -15.86 3.78 -2.72
CA VAL A 267 -16.26 3.41 -1.36
C VAL A 267 -16.90 2.03 -1.35
N SER A 268 -17.78 1.70 -2.31
CA SER A 268 -18.39 0.36 -2.41
C SER A 268 -17.36 -0.73 -2.69
N GLY A 269 -16.28 -0.42 -3.41
CA GLY A 269 -15.18 -1.34 -3.65
C GLY A 269 -14.35 -1.65 -2.38
N VAL A 270 -14.28 -0.74 -1.42
CA VAL A 270 -13.48 -0.90 -0.19
C VAL A 270 -14.29 -1.23 1.06
N THR A 271 -15.60 -0.96 1.10
CA THR A 271 -16.43 -1.13 2.32
C THR A 271 -16.40 -2.55 2.88
N GLY A 272 -16.40 -3.58 2.02
CA GLY A 272 -16.28 -4.98 2.47
C GLY A 272 -14.90 -5.33 3.03
N GLN A 273 -13.88 -4.53 2.72
CA GLN A 273 -12.49 -4.78 3.09
C GLN A 273 -12.02 -3.94 4.28
N LEU A 274 -12.63 -2.78 4.51
CA LEU A 274 -12.25 -1.85 5.60
C LEU A 274 -12.06 -2.51 6.97
N PRO A 275 -12.92 -3.45 7.44
CA PRO A 275 -12.71 -4.10 8.74
C PRO A 275 -11.44 -4.98 8.82
N ASN A 276 -10.96 -5.46 7.66
CA ASN A 276 -9.77 -6.30 7.55
C ASN A 276 -8.54 -5.51 7.09
N MET A 277 -8.72 -4.25 6.65
CA MET A 277 -7.63 -3.36 6.31
C MET A 277 -7.00 -2.80 7.58
N ASN A 278 -5.74 -3.16 7.83
CA ASN A 278 -4.92 -2.51 8.84
C ASN A 278 -3.97 -1.51 8.15
N LEU A 279 -4.53 -0.40 7.66
CA LEU A 279 -3.80 0.63 6.92
C LEU A 279 -3.65 1.88 7.77
N GLY A 280 -2.42 2.34 7.95
CA GLY A 280 -2.09 3.65 8.48
C GLY A 280 -1.64 4.58 7.35
N LEU A 281 -2.20 5.78 7.29
CA LEU A 281 -1.78 6.86 6.42
C LEU A 281 -1.25 7.99 7.29
N ASN A 282 0.01 8.39 7.10
CA ASN A 282 0.63 9.52 7.77
C ASN A 282 0.89 10.60 6.74
N VAL A 283 0.27 11.77 6.92
CA VAL A 283 0.38 12.91 6.02
C VAL A 283 1.10 14.04 6.74
N ASP A 284 2.27 14.42 6.23
CA ASP A 284 2.99 15.63 6.63
C ASP A 284 2.63 16.78 5.69
N LEU A 285 2.32 17.95 6.25
CA LEU A 285 2.00 19.18 5.52
C LEU A 285 3.13 20.22 5.63
N SER A 286 4.23 19.88 6.29
CA SER A 286 5.41 20.72 6.45
C SER A 286 6.37 20.62 5.25
N GLY A 287 6.22 19.56 4.44
CA GLY A 287 7.06 19.24 3.29
C GLY A 287 8.21 18.29 3.65
N GLN A 288 8.28 17.81 4.90
CA GLN A 288 9.28 16.84 5.30
C GLN A 288 8.89 15.45 4.76
N PRO A 289 9.81 14.72 4.11
CA PRO A 289 9.53 13.36 3.67
C PRO A 289 9.12 12.48 4.85
N VAL A 290 8.00 11.78 4.70
CA VAL A 290 7.58 10.75 5.65
C VAL A 290 8.01 9.40 5.12
N ASP A 291 8.78 8.68 5.93
CA ASP A 291 9.26 7.34 5.56
C ASP A 291 8.07 6.38 5.35
N LEU A 292 8.25 5.47 4.40
CA LEU A 292 7.31 4.40 4.07
C LEU A 292 7.68 3.15 4.87
N LYS A 293 6.74 2.59 5.64
CA LYS A 293 7.01 1.33 6.39
C LYS A 293 6.19 0.19 5.81
N LEU A 294 6.88 -0.67 5.06
CA LEU A 294 6.35 -1.88 4.42
C LEU A 294 6.90 -3.13 5.14
N SER A 295 6.48 -3.35 6.39
CA SER A 295 7.07 -4.41 7.24
C SER A 295 6.86 -5.82 6.69
N ASP A 296 5.69 -6.08 6.07
CA ASP A 296 5.38 -7.30 5.34
C ASP A 296 4.19 -7.03 4.42
N LEU A 297 4.39 -7.17 3.10
CA LEU A 297 3.36 -6.97 2.10
C LEU A 297 2.85 -8.33 1.59
N PRO A 298 1.65 -8.79 2.02
CA PRO A 298 1.00 -9.91 1.38
C PRO A 298 0.45 -9.47 0.03
N VAL A 299 0.99 -10.07 -1.03
CA VAL A 299 0.60 -9.86 -2.41
C VAL A 299 -0.08 -11.14 -2.92
N LYS A 300 -1.27 -11.01 -3.46
CA LYS A 300 -1.97 -12.08 -4.16
C LYS A 300 -1.94 -11.82 -5.66
N LEU A 301 -1.62 -12.84 -6.44
CA LEU A 301 -1.72 -12.77 -7.88
C LEU A 301 -3.13 -13.15 -8.33
N GLY A 302 -3.81 -12.26 -9.05
CA GLY A 302 -5.08 -12.52 -9.70
C GLY A 302 -4.96 -13.51 -10.86
N ASP A 303 -6.08 -14.09 -11.28
CA ASP A 303 -6.13 -15.02 -12.42
C ASP A 303 -5.70 -14.34 -13.73
N ASP A 304 -5.91 -13.03 -13.83
CA ASP A 304 -5.53 -12.15 -14.94
C ASP A 304 -4.10 -11.60 -14.86
N GLY A 305 -3.32 -12.03 -13.85
CA GLY A 305 -1.97 -11.53 -13.60
C GLY A 305 -1.91 -10.20 -12.84
N SER A 306 -3.06 -9.65 -12.42
CA SER A 306 -3.09 -8.45 -11.57
C SER A 306 -2.45 -8.73 -10.20
N LEU A 307 -1.70 -7.76 -9.67
CA LEU A 307 -1.21 -7.84 -8.30
C LEU A 307 -2.25 -7.24 -7.34
N GLN A 308 -2.58 -7.96 -6.28
CA GLN A 308 -3.51 -7.53 -5.25
C GLN A 308 -2.80 -7.40 -3.91
N VAL A 309 -2.94 -6.26 -3.24
CA VAL A 309 -2.43 -6.02 -1.88
C VAL A 309 -3.61 -5.74 -0.98
N LEU A 310 -3.73 -6.47 0.13
CA LEU A 310 -4.88 -6.37 1.05
C LEU A 310 -6.24 -6.55 0.35
N GLY A 311 -6.29 -7.38 -0.71
CA GLY A 311 -7.49 -7.62 -1.50
C GLY A 311 -7.81 -6.52 -2.54
N LEU A 312 -6.96 -5.52 -2.70
CA LEU A 312 -7.09 -4.45 -3.69
C LEU A 312 -6.12 -4.66 -4.84
N ALA A 313 -6.65 -4.73 -6.07
CA ALA A 313 -5.83 -4.75 -7.28
C ALA A 313 -5.04 -3.44 -7.42
N ILE A 314 -3.75 -3.55 -7.73
CA ILE A 314 -2.86 -2.42 -8.01
C ILE A 314 -3.08 -2.01 -9.48
N PRO A 315 -3.63 -0.81 -9.76
CA PRO A 315 -3.89 -0.37 -11.12
C PRO A 315 -2.61 -0.27 -11.95
N GLY A 316 -2.66 -0.75 -13.20
CA GLY A 316 -1.55 -0.62 -14.15
C GLY A 316 -0.35 -1.55 -13.87
N VAL A 317 -0.43 -2.42 -12.87
CA VAL A 317 0.62 -3.40 -12.55
C VAL A 317 0.07 -4.81 -12.74
N THR A 318 0.44 -5.42 -13.87
CA THR A 318 0.19 -6.83 -14.16
C THR A 318 1.51 -7.55 -14.39
N LEU A 319 1.62 -8.76 -13.86
CA LEU A 319 2.70 -9.66 -14.22
C LEU A 319 2.28 -10.45 -15.48
N PRO A 320 3.19 -10.65 -16.46
CA PRO A 320 2.89 -11.47 -17.63
C PRO A 320 2.52 -12.89 -17.20
N THR A 321 1.31 -13.34 -17.51
CA THR A 321 0.82 -14.66 -17.09
C THR A 321 1.63 -15.79 -17.72
N GLU A 322 2.17 -15.58 -18.92
CA GLU A 322 3.05 -16.53 -19.61
C GLU A 322 4.37 -16.75 -18.85
N ALA A 323 4.87 -15.73 -18.16
CA ALA A 323 6.09 -15.84 -17.36
C ALA A 323 5.84 -16.62 -16.05
N LEU A 324 4.61 -16.59 -15.55
CA LEU A 324 4.21 -17.19 -14.28
C LEU A 324 3.65 -18.61 -14.43
N GLN A 325 3.12 -18.95 -15.61
CA GLN A 325 2.55 -20.26 -15.89
C GLN A 325 3.54 -21.42 -15.60
N PRO A 326 4.82 -21.35 -15.99
CA PRO A 326 5.77 -22.41 -15.67
C PRO A 326 5.95 -22.62 -14.16
N LEU A 327 5.93 -21.55 -13.36
CA LEU A 327 6.02 -21.66 -11.90
C LEU A 327 4.78 -22.33 -11.32
N ARG A 328 3.59 -22.00 -11.86
CA ARG A 328 2.33 -22.66 -11.47
C ARG A 328 2.31 -24.14 -11.86
N ASP A 329 2.80 -24.47 -13.05
CA ASP A 329 2.88 -25.86 -13.54
C ASP A 329 3.86 -26.70 -12.73
N LEU A 330 4.93 -26.09 -12.20
CA LEU A 330 5.84 -26.70 -11.23
C LEU A 330 5.23 -26.85 -9.82
N GLY A 331 4.01 -26.37 -9.60
CA GLY A 331 3.32 -26.45 -8.32
C GLY A 331 3.79 -25.43 -7.29
N VAL A 332 4.45 -24.34 -7.72
CA VAL A 332 4.86 -23.27 -6.82
C VAL A 332 3.64 -22.57 -6.24
N GLY A 333 3.48 -22.64 -4.93
CA GLY A 333 2.41 -21.95 -4.22
C GLY A 333 2.75 -20.49 -3.99
N GLN A 334 3.97 -20.24 -3.51
CA GLN A 334 4.37 -18.95 -2.94
C GLN A 334 5.82 -18.58 -3.21
N LEU A 335 6.01 -17.27 -3.40
CA LEU A 335 7.32 -16.62 -3.45
C LEU A 335 7.46 -15.70 -2.25
N ALA A 336 8.51 -15.88 -1.46
CA ALA A 336 8.88 -14.95 -0.41
C ALA A 336 10.11 -14.17 -0.87
N ILE A 337 10.05 -12.84 -0.81
CA ILE A 337 11.11 -11.94 -1.25
C ILE A 337 11.47 -11.02 -0.10
N ASN A 338 12.76 -10.96 0.22
CA ASN A 338 13.34 -9.93 1.08
C ASN A 338 14.42 -9.20 0.26
N ALA A 339 14.17 -7.93 -0.04
CA ALA A 339 15.01 -7.12 -0.92
C ALA A 339 15.42 -5.82 -0.23
N SER A 340 16.70 -5.46 -0.36
CA SER A 340 17.26 -4.19 0.09
C SER A 340 18.23 -3.64 -0.95
N THR A 341 18.86 -2.50 -0.68
CA THR A 341 19.94 -1.96 -1.51
C THR A 341 21.20 -2.84 -1.51
N GLU A 342 21.33 -3.76 -0.56
CA GLU A 342 22.51 -4.61 -0.37
C GLU A 342 22.31 -6.06 -0.79
N ALA A 343 21.07 -6.57 -0.74
CA ALA A 343 20.80 -7.96 -1.06
C ALA A 343 19.37 -8.22 -1.53
N ILE A 344 19.19 -9.30 -2.30
CA ILE A 344 17.90 -9.90 -2.63
C ILE A 344 17.96 -11.36 -2.19
N ASN A 345 17.06 -11.72 -1.27
CA ASN A 345 16.78 -13.07 -0.82
C ASN A 345 15.43 -13.49 -1.39
N ILE A 346 15.38 -14.66 -2.00
CA ILE A 346 14.14 -15.24 -2.53
C ILE A 346 14.00 -16.63 -1.95
N ALA A 347 12.80 -16.99 -1.51
CA ALA A 347 12.43 -18.35 -1.15
C ALA A 347 11.16 -18.76 -1.87
N VAL A 348 11.06 -20.04 -2.17
CA VAL A 348 9.97 -20.66 -2.93
C VAL A 348 9.41 -21.78 -2.10
N ASP A 349 8.14 -21.66 -1.68
CA ASP A 349 7.48 -22.62 -0.77
C ASP A 349 8.35 -22.97 0.47
N GLY A 350 9.02 -21.95 1.04
CA GLY A 350 9.89 -22.09 2.20
C GLY A 350 11.32 -22.57 1.91
N LYS A 351 11.65 -22.94 0.66
CA LYS A 351 13.01 -23.30 0.25
C LYS A 351 13.78 -22.08 -0.25
N ALA A 352 14.95 -21.80 0.34
CA ALA A 352 15.78 -20.67 -0.07
C ALA A 352 16.40 -20.87 -1.45
N LEU A 353 16.40 -19.81 -2.25
CA LEU A 353 17.19 -19.68 -3.47
C LEU A 353 18.57 -19.07 -3.17
N PRO A 354 19.51 -19.08 -4.13
CA PRO A 354 20.75 -18.32 -4.00
C PRO A 354 20.49 -16.85 -3.68
N ARG A 355 21.23 -16.29 -2.73
CA ARG A 355 21.12 -14.89 -2.29
C ARG A 355 21.98 -14.03 -3.19
N ILE A 356 21.40 -12.99 -3.75
CA ILE A 356 22.15 -12.00 -4.52
C ILE A 356 22.58 -10.89 -3.56
N ARG A 357 23.86 -10.53 -3.57
CA ARG A 357 24.43 -9.39 -2.85
C ARG A 357 24.99 -8.37 -3.83
N PHE A 358 24.83 -7.10 -3.49
CA PHE A 358 25.31 -5.97 -4.26
C PHE A 358 26.43 -5.26 -3.51
N ALA A 359 27.48 -4.91 -4.22
CA ALA A 359 28.47 -3.98 -3.70
C ALA A 359 27.84 -2.57 -3.54
N PRO A 360 28.42 -1.69 -2.70
CA PRO A 360 27.88 -0.33 -2.51
C PRO A 360 27.68 0.42 -3.84
N GLY A 361 26.44 0.82 -4.11
CA GLY A 361 26.06 1.55 -5.34
C GLY A 361 25.93 0.70 -6.61
N SER A 362 26.23 -0.60 -6.57
CA SER A 362 26.16 -1.44 -7.76
C SER A 362 24.72 -1.79 -8.17
N MET A 363 23.80 -1.89 -7.20
CA MET A 363 22.39 -2.11 -7.50
C MET A 363 21.82 -1.01 -8.38
N ALA A 364 22.12 0.26 -8.09
CA ALA A 364 21.70 1.39 -8.93
C ALA A 364 22.32 1.32 -10.34
N THR A 365 23.57 0.86 -10.44
CA THR A 365 24.22 0.64 -11.75
C THR A 365 23.50 -0.44 -12.56
N ILE A 366 23.20 -1.59 -11.94
CA ILE A 366 22.49 -2.71 -12.58
C ILE A 366 21.06 -2.28 -12.95
N ALA A 367 20.38 -1.59 -12.05
CA ALA A 367 19.03 -1.10 -12.26
C ALA A 367 18.97 -0.06 -13.39
N GLY A 368 19.96 0.82 -13.53
CA GLY A 368 20.05 1.75 -14.65
C GLY A 368 20.13 1.04 -16.01
N ILE A 369 20.89 -0.07 -16.08
CA ILE A 369 21.00 -0.89 -17.30
C ILE A 369 19.67 -1.60 -17.60
N ALA A 370 19.02 -2.17 -16.58
CA ALA A 370 17.73 -2.85 -16.72
C ALA A 370 16.58 -1.86 -17.03
N GLY A 371 16.58 -0.68 -16.40
CA GLY A 371 15.59 0.37 -16.53
C GLY A 371 15.53 0.96 -17.94
N ALA A 372 16.68 1.05 -18.63
CA ALA A 372 16.73 1.44 -20.04
C ALA A 372 15.91 0.49 -20.94
N GLN A 373 15.70 -0.76 -20.51
CA GLN A 373 14.93 -1.77 -21.25
C GLN A 373 13.45 -1.82 -20.85
N SER A 374 13.11 -1.37 -19.64
CA SER A 374 11.72 -1.40 -19.14
C SER A 374 10.87 -0.22 -19.61
N GLY A 375 11.48 0.80 -20.22
CA GLY A 375 10.78 2.02 -20.66
C GLY A 375 10.36 2.95 -19.51
N LEU A 376 10.77 2.64 -18.28
CA LEU A 376 10.53 3.49 -17.12
C LEU A 376 11.50 4.68 -17.09
N PRO A 377 11.05 5.89 -16.72
CA PRO A 377 11.94 7.03 -16.53
C PRO A 377 13.01 6.70 -15.47
N PRO A 378 14.31 6.97 -15.71
CA PRO A 378 15.38 6.70 -14.75
C PRO A 378 15.12 7.31 -13.37
N ALA A 379 14.61 8.55 -13.33
CA ALA A 379 14.28 9.22 -12.08
C ALA A 379 13.19 8.50 -11.25
N LEU A 380 12.22 7.85 -11.92
CA LEU A 380 11.19 7.07 -11.23
C LEU A 380 11.77 5.77 -10.66
N LEU A 381 12.67 5.12 -11.41
CA LEU A 381 13.36 3.92 -10.96
C LEU A 381 14.23 4.22 -9.73
N ASP A 382 15.02 5.28 -9.79
CA ASP A 382 15.89 5.71 -8.69
C ASP A 382 15.08 6.10 -7.44
N ALA A 383 14.00 6.87 -7.62
CA ALA A 383 13.10 7.25 -6.54
C ALA A 383 12.41 6.02 -5.93
N GLY A 384 11.88 5.12 -6.76
CA GLY A 384 11.21 3.90 -6.32
C GLY A 384 12.14 2.95 -5.57
N MET A 385 13.35 2.74 -6.08
CA MET A 385 14.35 1.91 -5.41
C MET A 385 14.76 2.49 -4.06
N ASN A 386 15.06 3.79 -4.00
CA ASN A 386 15.44 4.42 -2.74
C ASN A 386 14.29 4.45 -1.74
N ALA A 387 13.06 4.70 -2.18
CA ALA A 387 11.89 4.72 -1.32
C ALA A 387 11.56 3.34 -0.73
N LEU A 388 11.65 2.30 -1.56
CA LEU A 388 11.19 0.97 -1.19
C LEU A 388 12.31 0.13 -0.55
N LEU A 389 13.54 0.19 -1.06
CA LEU A 389 14.62 -0.72 -0.67
C LEU A 389 15.57 -0.17 0.39
N LYS A 390 15.50 1.12 0.73
CA LYS A 390 16.35 1.75 1.77
C LYS A 390 16.16 1.09 3.13
N ASP A 391 14.90 0.84 3.52
CA ASP A 391 14.56 0.18 4.78
C ASP A 391 14.37 -1.34 4.61
N GLY A 392 14.53 -1.83 3.38
CA GLY A 392 14.22 -3.20 2.98
C GLY A 392 12.72 -3.45 2.78
N ILE A 393 12.39 -4.29 1.81
CA ILE A 393 11.03 -4.79 1.57
C ILE A 393 11.02 -6.26 1.92
N THR A 394 10.04 -6.66 2.71
CA THR A 394 9.65 -8.07 2.81
C THR A 394 8.27 -8.24 2.21
N THR A 395 8.13 -9.15 1.26
CA THR A 395 6.85 -9.44 0.60
C THR A 395 6.68 -10.93 0.35
N ARG A 396 5.43 -11.39 0.44
CA ARG A 396 5.02 -12.74 0.10
C ARG A 396 4.01 -12.68 -1.04
N ILE A 397 4.31 -13.33 -2.14
CA ILE A 397 3.47 -13.39 -3.34
C ILE A 397 2.85 -14.79 -3.41
N ALA A 398 1.54 -14.88 -3.22
CA ALA A 398 0.80 -16.10 -3.52
C ALA A 398 0.57 -16.21 -5.03
N LEU A 399 1.16 -17.23 -5.65
CA LEU A 399 0.95 -17.56 -7.07
C LEU A 399 -0.32 -18.39 -7.28
N SER A 400 -0.72 -19.14 -6.25
CA SER A 400 -1.99 -19.88 -6.16
C SER A 400 -2.51 -19.89 -4.73
N GLY A 401 -3.84 -19.82 -4.56
CA GLY A 401 -4.48 -19.84 -3.24
C GLY A 401 -4.37 -18.55 -2.44
N GLU A 402 -4.42 -18.66 -1.12
CA GLU A 402 -4.25 -17.55 -0.18
C GLU A 402 -2.78 -17.38 0.22
N VAL A 403 -2.40 -16.16 0.61
CA VAL A 403 -1.05 -15.90 1.15
C VAL A 403 -0.93 -16.58 2.51
N ASP A 404 -0.10 -17.61 2.62
CA ASP A 404 0.20 -18.29 3.88
C ASP A 404 0.94 -17.31 4.79
N GLN A 405 0.49 -17.20 6.03
CA GLN A 405 1.04 -16.31 7.05
C GLN A 405 2.33 -16.85 7.69
N SER A 406 2.95 -17.88 7.11
CA SER A 406 4.25 -18.36 7.57
C SER A 406 5.33 -17.27 7.45
N ALA A 407 6.30 -17.35 8.34
CA ALA A 407 7.26 -16.29 8.61
C ALA A 407 7.99 -15.80 7.35
N ALA A 408 8.33 -14.51 7.34
CA ALA A 408 9.26 -13.89 6.39
C ALA A 408 10.45 -14.80 6.08
N PRO A 409 11.01 -14.75 4.85
CA PRO A 409 12.12 -15.61 4.50
C PRO A 409 13.25 -15.37 5.50
N ALA A 410 13.55 -16.37 6.32
CA ALA A 410 14.66 -16.31 7.25
C ALA A 410 15.94 -16.07 6.45
N GLU A 411 16.91 -15.35 7.04
CA GLU A 411 18.19 -15.15 6.39
C GLU A 411 18.79 -16.52 6.06
N ALA A 412 18.98 -16.79 4.76
CA ALA A 412 19.39 -18.10 4.29
C ALA A 412 20.80 -18.40 4.81
N THR A 413 20.95 -19.50 5.55
CA THR A 413 22.25 -20.03 5.94
C THR A 413 22.69 -21.05 4.91
N TYR A 414 23.80 -20.79 4.21
CA TYR A 414 24.33 -21.68 3.19
C TYR A 414 25.32 -22.66 3.81
N ALA A 415 25.04 -23.96 3.69
CA ALA A 415 25.91 -25.00 4.23
C ALA A 415 27.20 -25.13 3.42
N PRO A 416 28.36 -25.33 4.07
CA PRO A 416 29.60 -25.63 3.35
C PRO A 416 29.48 -26.94 2.57
N ALA A 417 30.22 -27.07 1.47
CA ALA A 417 30.22 -28.30 0.69
C ALA A 417 30.80 -29.48 1.48
N GLU A 418 30.12 -30.63 1.42
CA GLU A 418 30.61 -31.87 1.99
C GLU A 418 31.45 -32.63 0.95
N LEU A 419 32.77 -32.43 0.98
CA LEU A 419 33.70 -33.06 0.03
C LEU A 419 34.21 -34.45 0.46
N GLY A 420 33.99 -34.85 1.72
CA GLY A 420 34.66 -36.01 2.31
C GLY A 420 36.19 -35.88 2.18
N ASP A 421 36.84 -36.87 1.58
CA ASP A 421 38.29 -36.90 1.34
C ASP A 421 38.72 -36.23 0.01
N MET A 422 37.79 -35.66 -0.76
CA MET A 422 38.10 -35.07 -2.07
C MET A 422 38.68 -33.66 -1.94
N ALA A 423 39.70 -33.36 -2.74
CA ALA A 423 40.23 -32.00 -2.86
C ALA A 423 39.26 -31.11 -3.67
N ALA A 424 39.14 -29.85 -3.29
CA ALA A 424 38.35 -28.87 -4.02
C ALA A 424 38.88 -28.68 -5.45
N PRO A 425 38.01 -28.71 -6.47
CA PRO A 425 38.44 -28.50 -7.86
C PRO A 425 38.90 -27.05 -8.06
N VAL A 426 40.01 -26.87 -8.77
CA VAL A 426 40.58 -25.54 -9.09
C VAL A 426 40.52 -25.31 -10.60
N ILE A 427 39.86 -24.23 -11.02
CA ILE A 427 39.74 -23.84 -12.43
C ILE A 427 40.26 -22.41 -12.59
N ARG A 428 41.14 -22.20 -13.57
CA ARG A 428 41.68 -20.90 -13.95
C ARG A 428 41.57 -20.72 -15.46
N ALA A 429 40.87 -19.68 -15.92
CA ALA A 429 40.74 -19.38 -17.33
C ALA A 429 40.96 -17.88 -17.59
N LYS A 430 41.66 -17.58 -18.68
CA LYS A 430 41.81 -16.22 -19.21
C LYS A 430 41.21 -16.18 -20.61
N ILE A 431 40.24 -15.31 -20.83
CA ILE A 431 39.48 -15.20 -22.07
C ILE A 431 39.73 -13.82 -22.65
N GLY A 432 40.21 -13.75 -23.90
CA GLY A 432 40.33 -12.49 -24.63
C GLY A 432 39.13 -12.33 -25.57
N VAL A 433 38.49 -11.17 -25.53
CA VAL A 433 37.34 -10.81 -26.38
C VAL A 433 37.66 -9.54 -27.14
N LYS A 434 37.46 -9.55 -28.46
CA LYS A 434 37.67 -8.38 -29.32
C LYS A 434 36.52 -8.22 -30.30
N GLY A 435 35.87 -7.05 -30.29
CA GLY A 435 34.74 -6.79 -31.19
C GLY A 435 33.60 -7.83 -31.09
N GLY A 436 33.37 -8.37 -29.90
CA GLY A 436 32.36 -9.41 -29.64
C GLY A 436 32.75 -10.84 -30.00
N GLN A 437 33.96 -11.06 -30.53
CA GLN A 437 34.50 -12.39 -30.81
C GLN A 437 35.43 -12.83 -29.69
N ILE A 438 35.32 -14.07 -29.23
CA ILE A 438 36.32 -14.66 -28.34
C ILE A 438 37.56 -15.00 -29.17
N VAL A 439 38.66 -14.31 -28.92
CA VAL A 439 39.92 -14.44 -29.68
C VAL A 439 40.96 -15.31 -28.99
N SER A 440 40.81 -15.58 -27.68
CA SER A 440 41.68 -16.52 -26.96
C SER A 440 41.03 -17.10 -25.71
N ILE A 441 41.44 -18.31 -25.33
CA ILE A 441 41.11 -18.96 -24.05
C ILE A 441 42.35 -19.66 -23.50
N GLY A 442 42.69 -19.42 -22.23
CA GLY A 442 43.78 -20.11 -21.54
C GLY A 442 45.16 -19.86 -22.16
N GLY A 443 45.33 -18.77 -22.90
CA GLY A 443 46.55 -18.45 -23.64
C GLY A 443 46.65 -19.06 -25.04
N LEU A 444 45.65 -19.83 -25.48
CA LEU A 444 45.53 -20.32 -26.86
C LEU A 444 44.67 -19.37 -27.70
N SER A 445 45.10 -19.06 -28.92
CA SER A 445 44.31 -18.24 -29.85
C SER A 445 43.15 -19.03 -30.47
N ALA A 446 42.16 -18.33 -31.01
CA ALA A 446 41.04 -18.94 -31.72
C ALA A 446 41.52 -19.84 -32.89
N GLU A 447 42.57 -19.45 -33.61
CA GLU A 447 43.15 -20.26 -34.70
C GLU A 447 43.80 -21.54 -34.17
N GLN A 448 44.49 -21.48 -33.04
CA GLN A 448 45.10 -22.65 -32.40
C GLN A 448 44.03 -23.63 -31.89
N LEU A 449 42.94 -23.10 -31.31
CA LEU A 449 41.80 -23.91 -30.87
C LEU A 449 41.06 -24.53 -32.06
N ALA A 450 40.91 -23.80 -33.17
CA ALA A 450 40.31 -24.33 -34.39
C ALA A 450 41.13 -25.50 -34.98
N GLN A 451 42.47 -25.46 -34.87
CA GLN A 451 43.34 -26.60 -35.24
C GLN A 451 43.13 -27.83 -34.36
N LEU A 452 42.65 -27.64 -33.12
CA LEU A 452 42.24 -28.71 -32.20
C LEU A 452 40.77 -29.13 -32.40
N GLY A 453 40.09 -28.59 -33.42
CA GLY A 453 38.68 -28.87 -33.70
C GLY A 453 37.71 -28.11 -32.80
N VAL A 454 38.18 -27.10 -32.06
CA VAL A 454 37.35 -26.28 -31.17
C VAL A 454 37.03 -24.95 -31.85
N THR A 455 35.76 -24.73 -32.16
CA THR A 455 35.25 -23.44 -32.66
C THR A 455 34.74 -22.61 -31.49
N LEU A 456 35.20 -21.37 -31.39
CA LEU A 456 34.76 -20.46 -30.34
C LEU A 456 33.51 -19.68 -30.79
N PRO A 457 32.47 -19.59 -29.95
CA PRO A 457 31.30 -18.79 -30.26
C PRO A 457 31.60 -17.29 -30.10
N ALA A 458 30.83 -16.46 -30.80
CA ALA A 458 30.77 -15.03 -30.51
C ALA A 458 29.96 -14.78 -29.23
N LEU A 459 30.25 -13.69 -28.53
CA LEU A 459 29.41 -13.27 -27.41
C LEU A 459 28.04 -12.80 -27.94
N PRO A 460 26.94 -13.16 -27.25
CA PRO A 460 25.62 -12.66 -27.59
C PRO A 460 25.57 -11.11 -27.60
N PRO A 461 24.84 -10.47 -28.55
CA PRO A 461 24.80 -9.00 -28.67
C PRO A 461 24.36 -8.29 -27.39
N ASN A 462 23.42 -8.86 -26.64
CA ASN A 462 22.97 -8.33 -25.35
C ASN A 462 24.09 -8.37 -24.29
N VAL A 463 24.93 -9.40 -24.28
CA VAL A 463 26.09 -9.46 -23.38
C VAL A 463 27.08 -8.37 -23.75
N MET A 464 27.35 -8.17 -25.04
CA MET A 464 28.21 -7.07 -25.51
C MET A 464 27.69 -5.69 -25.13
N GLN A 465 26.37 -5.48 -25.23
CA GLN A 465 25.74 -4.24 -24.79
C GLN A 465 25.94 -3.99 -23.29
N ILE A 466 25.70 -5.01 -22.45
CA ILE A 466 25.90 -4.92 -20.99
C ILE A 466 27.37 -4.58 -20.66
N LEU A 467 28.34 -5.24 -21.32
CA LEU A 467 29.76 -4.96 -21.10
C LEU A 467 30.14 -3.52 -21.48
N ASN A 468 29.58 -3.00 -22.57
CA ASN A 468 29.78 -1.62 -23.01
C ASN A 468 29.16 -0.61 -22.03
N ASP A 469 27.93 -0.87 -21.57
CA ASP A 469 27.22 0.01 -20.62
C ASP A 469 27.95 0.04 -19.26
N LEU A 470 28.53 -1.08 -18.85
CA LEU A 470 29.41 -1.19 -17.68
C LEU A 470 30.81 -0.60 -17.90
N LYS A 471 31.16 -0.20 -19.13
CA LYS A 471 32.51 0.21 -19.54
C LYS A 471 33.58 -0.81 -19.10
N ALA A 472 33.25 -2.08 -19.26
CA ALA A 472 34.09 -3.20 -18.82
C ALA A 472 35.32 -3.33 -19.72
N LYS A 473 36.51 -3.26 -19.12
CA LYS A 473 37.79 -3.68 -19.72
C LYS A 473 38.16 -5.07 -19.25
N THR A 474 37.85 -5.37 -17.99
CA THR A 474 37.98 -6.71 -17.42
C THR A 474 36.70 -7.11 -16.72
N VAL A 475 36.33 -8.39 -16.84
CA VAL A 475 35.29 -9.04 -16.05
C VAL A 475 35.87 -10.29 -15.43
N ASP A 476 35.84 -10.39 -14.10
CA ASP A 476 36.28 -11.57 -13.38
C ASP A 476 35.06 -12.28 -12.78
N ILE A 477 34.89 -13.56 -13.11
CA ILE A 477 33.92 -14.46 -12.49
C ILE A 477 34.70 -15.35 -11.53
N VAL A 478 34.51 -15.10 -10.23
CA VAL A 478 35.30 -15.72 -9.17
C VAL A 478 34.38 -16.54 -8.28
N ASN A 479 34.55 -17.85 -8.30
CA ASN A 479 33.92 -18.74 -7.34
C ASN A 479 34.87 -19.00 -6.17
N THR A 480 34.42 -18.63 -4.99
CA THR A 480 35.01 -19.01 -3.70
C THR A 480 34.01 -19.88 -2.95
N PRO A 481 34.41 -20.56 -1.85
CA PRO A 481 33.48 -21.41 -1.14
C PRO A 481 32.17 -20.69 -0.79
N ASN A 482 31.05 -21.25 -1.24
CA ASN A 482 29.68 -20.75 -1.10
C ASN A 482 29.39 -19.37 -1.73
N ASN A 483 30.28 -18.83 -2.56
CA ASN A 483 30.11 -17.50 -3.14
C ASN A 483 30.64 -17.39 -4.56
N LEU A 484 29.78 -16.92 -5.48
CA LEU A 484 30.14 -16.55 -6.84
C LEU A 484 30.15 -15.01 -6.95
N SER A 485 31.32 -14.41 -7.11
CA SER A 485 31.52 -12.97 -7.27
C SER A 485 31.75 -12.61 -8.74
N ILE A 486 31.09 -11.55 -9.20
CA ILE A 486 31.30 -10.93 -10.50
C ILE A 486 31.95 -9.58 -10.27
N LYS A 487 33.15 -9.39 -10.82
CA LYS A 487 33.92 -8.15 -10.72
C LYS A 487 34.08 -7.52 -12.09
N VAL A 488 33.99 -6.20 -12.15
CA VAL A 488 34.21 -5.42 -13.38
C VAL A 488 35.31 -4.41 -13.09
N ASN A 489 36.33 -4.38 -13.94
CA ASN A 489 37.50 -3.50 -13.78
C ASN A 489 38.18 -3.63 -12.41
N GLY A 490 38.12 -4.82 -11.81
CA GLY A 490 38.68 -5.14 -10.48
C GLY A 490 37.77 -4.77 -9.29
N ALA A 491 36.65 -4.08 -9.49
CA ALA A 491 35.67 -3.80 -8.45
C ALA A 491 34.56 -4.86 -8.45
N GLU A 492 34.13 -5.32 -7.28
CA GLU A 492 32.99 -6.22 -7.17
C GLU A 492 31.71 -5.49 -7.56
N LEU A 493 30.93 -6.10 -8.46
CA LEU A 493 29.63 -5.59 -8.89
C LEU A 493 28.52 -6.30 -8.11
N MET A 494 28.53 -7.62 -8.11
CA MET A 494 27.56 -8.44 -7.40
C MET A 494 28.20 -9.75 -6.99
N SER A 495 27.64 -10.38 -5.97
CA SER A 495 27.96 -11.75 -5.62
C SER A 495 26.70 -12.55 -5.35
N ILE A 496 26.81 -13.87 -5.46
CA ILE A 496 25.72 -14.81 -5.24
C ILE A 496 26.19 -15.78 -4.16
N ASP A 497 25.53 -15.78 -3.01
CA ASP A 497 25.75 -16.81 -1.98
C ASP A 497 24.85 -18.01 -2.26
N TYR A 498 25.42 -19.20 -2.14
CA TYR A 498 24.71 -20.42 -2.44
C TYR A 498 25.30 -21.63 -1.73
N ASP A 499 24.52 -22.70 -1.70
CA ASP A 499 24.93 -24.06 -1.35
C ASP A 499 24.33 -25.05 -2.36
N ALA A 500 24.58 -26.34 -2.17
CA ALA A 500 24.06 -27.36 -3.07
C ALA A 500 22.51 -27.40 -3.08
N ALA A 501 21.86 -27.18 -1.94
CA ALA A 501 20.40 -27.26 -1.80
C ALA A 501 19.68 -26.08 -2.51
N SER A 502 20.20 -24.87 -2.35
CA SER A 502 19.69 -23.67 -3.01
C SER A 502 19.93 -23.71 -4.52
N LEU A 503 21.09 -24.18 -4.98
CA LEU A 503 21.34 -24.42 -6.41
C LEU A 503 20.42 -25.50 -6.99
N ALA A 504 20.18 -26.59 -6.26
CA ALA A 504 19.25 -27.63 -6.69
C ALA A 504 17.82 -27.08 -6.84
N THR A 505 17.37 -26.25 -5.88
CA THR A 505 16.07 -25.57 -5.93
C THR A 505 16.00 -24.63 -7.13
N ALA A 506 17.04 -23.82 -7.37
CA ALA A 506 17.11 -22.93 -8.52
C ALA A 506 17.10 -23.70 -9.85
N LEU A 507 17.83 -24.82 -9.94
CA LEU A 507 17.86 -25.66 -11.13
C LEU A 507 16.51 -26.33 -11.41
N GLU A 508 15.81 -26.77 -10.36
CA GLU A 508 14.46 -27.32 -10.48
C GLU A 508 13.47 -26.30 -11.06
N LEU A 509 13.54 -25.06 -10.60
CA LEU A 509 12.72 -23.97 -11.11
C LEU A 509 13.11 -23.53 -12.52
N ALA A 510 14.38 -23.69 -12.89
CA ALA A 510 14.86 -23.35 -14.22
C ALA A 510 14.42 -24.37 -15.29
N LYS A 511 14.10 -25.62 -14.93
CA LYS A 511 13.79 -26.72 -15.88
C LYS A 511 12.90 -26.32 -17.06
N PRO A 512 11.75 -25.62 -16.87
CA PRO A 512 10.88 -25.24 -18.00
C PRO A 512 11.54 -24.30 -19.01
N TYR A 513 12.56 -23.55 -18.57
CA TYR A 513 13.27 -22.55 -19.37
C TYR A 513 14.57 -23.10 -19.99
N LEU A 514 14.92 -24.36 -19.76
CA LEU A 514 16.14 -25.00 -20.29
C LEU A 514 15.94 -25.67 -21.66
N ALA A 515 14.75 -25.57 -22.25
CA ALA A 515 14.47 -26.11 -23.58
C ALA A 515 15.43 -25.54 -24.63
N GLY A 516 15.97 -26.41 -25.48
CA GLY A 516 16.96 -26.06 -26.51
C GLY A 516 18.39 -25.86 -25.98
N THR A 517 18.65 -26.14 -24.70
CA THR A 517 20.00 -26.10 -24.12
C THR A 517 20.54 -27.52 -23.89
N PRO A 518 21.87 -27.71 -23.75
CA PRO A 518 22.42 -29.01 -23.37
C PRO A 518 21.87 -29.56 -22.04
N LEU A 519 21.31 -28.69 -21.19
CA LEU A 519 20.71 -29.06 -19.91
C LEU A 519 19.29 -29.67 -20.08
N GLU A 520 18.72 -29.66 -21.28
CA GLU A 520 17.48 -30.40 -21.57
C GLU A 520 17.72 -31.91 -21.58
N ASP A 521 18.94 -32.37 -21.89
CA ASP A 521 19.30 -33.79 -21.91
C ASP A 521 19.27 -34.36 -20.47
N PRO A 522 18.45 -35.39 -20.18
CA PRO A 522 18.36 -36.00 -18.86
C PRO A 522 19.69 -36.53 -18.33
N ALA A 523 20.59 -37.04 -19.19
CA ALA A 523 21.89 -37.54 -18.77
C ALA A 523 22.83 -36.40 -18.37
N VAL A 524 22.78 -35.28 -19.08
CA VAL A 524 23.54 -34.07 -18.72
C VAL A 524 22.97 -33.47 -17.43
N MET A 525 21.65 -33.41 -17.29
CA MET A 525 20.98 -32.95 -16.07
C MET A 525 21.36 -33.82 -14.87
N GLN A 526 21.39 -35.15 -15.04
CA GLN A 526 21.82 -36.08 -13.99
C GLN A 526 23.29 -35.85 -13.61
N LEU A 527 24.19 -35.66 -14.59
CA LEU A 527 25.59 -35.33 -14.33
C LEU A 527 25.71 -34.03 -13.51
N ILE A 528 24.95 -32.99 -13.89
CA ILE A 528 24.95 -31.72 -13.15
C ILE A 528 24.47 -31.93 -11.72
N GLN A 529 23.35 -32.64 -11.53
CA GLN A 529 22.73 -32.82 -10.21
C GLN A 529 23.55 -33.72 -9.28
N GLU A 530 24.07 -34.82 -9.78
CA GLU A 530 24.72 -35.83 -8.94
C GLU A 530 26.22 -35.59 -8.77
N GLN A 531 26.89 -34.96 -9.74
CA GLN A 531 28.35 -34.83 -9.72
C GLN A 531 28.84 -33.39 -9.58
N ILE A 532 28.16 -32.42 -10.20
CA ILE A 532 28.64 -31.03 -10.22
C ILE A 532 28.07 -30.19 -9.08
N LEU A 533 26.77 -30.26 -8.82
CA LEU A 533 26.12 -29.47 -7.77
C LEU A 533 26.70 -29.73 -6.36
N PRO A 534 27.01 -30.97 -5.95
CA PRO A 534 27.56 -31.22 -4.60
C PRO A 534 28.93 -30.58 -4.38
N ILE A 535 29.75 -30.46 -5.44
CA ILE A 535 31.12 -29.92 -5.35
C ILE A 535 31.20 -28.43 -5.70
N ALA A 536 30.20 -27.87 -6.40
CA ALA A 536 30.19 -26.49 -6.84
C ALA A 536 30.44 -25.48 -5.70
N PRO A 537 29.83 -25.62 -4.49
CA PRO A 537 30.07 -24.68 -3.40
C PRO A 537 31.48 -24.76 -2.81
N ALA A 538 32.31 -25.74 -3.17
CA ALA A 538 33.72 -25.78 -2.79
C ALA A 538 34.68 -25.46 -3.93
N ALA A 539 34.20 -25.35 -5.17
CA ALA A 539 35.06 -25.14 -6.33
C ALA A 539 35.76 -23.78 -6.25
N ASP A 540 37.06 -23.75 -6.51
CA ASP A 540 37.82 -22.51 -6.64
C ASP A 540 37.96 -22.19 -8.14
N VAL A 541 37.09 -21.31 -8.63
CA VAL A 541 37.03 -20.95 -10.06
C VAL A 541 37.41 -19.49 -10.23
N ASN A 542 38.28 -19.19 -11.18
CA ASN A 542 38.55 -17.82 -11.59
C ASN A 542 38.62 -17.75 -13.11
N VAL A 543 37.62 -17.10 -13.70
CA VAL A 543 37.54 -16.82 -15.13
C VAL A 543 37.69 -15.32 -15.32
N GLN A 544 38.81 -14.91 -15.90
CA GLN A 544 39.10 -13.52 -16.23
C GLN A 544 38.85 -13.28 -17.72
N ILE A 545 37.94 -12.36 -18.03
CA ILE A 545 37.60 -11.94 -19.39
C ILE A 545 38.19 -10.55 -19.63
N THR A 546 39.00 -10.39 -20.65
CA THR A 546 39.52 -9.09 -21.11
C THR A 546 38.76 -8.67 -22.36
N VAL A 547 38.20 -7.45 -22.35
CA VAL A 547 37.36 -6.92 -23.41
C VAL A 547 38.10 -5.76 -24.09
N GLU A 548 38.34 -5.89 -25.39
CA GLU A 548 39.06 -4.93 -26.24
C GLU A 548 38.20 -4.35 -27.38
#